data_AF-A0A3B9NRS4-F1
#
_entry.id   AF-A0A3B9NRS4-F1
#
_cell.length_a   1.000
_cell.length_b   1.000
_cell.length_c   1.000
_cell.angle_alpha   90.00
_cell.angle_beta   90.00
_cell.angle_gamma   90.00
#
_symmetry.space_group_name_H-M   'P 1'
#
loop_
_entity.id
_entity.type
_entity.pdbx_description
1 polymer ?
#
loop_
_entity_poly.entity_id
_entity_poly.type
_entity_poly.pdbx_seq_one_letter_code
_entity_poly.pdbx_strand_id
1 'polypeptide(L)'
;MGGPYADLGSFKTKVLTRAFPGVPALHNPILTGLETKPMINAIALGLLNARGLNCFGPNGAITPESKHSGILIQASAPLPAGRARYNCTQMSDQPGRFYWHSYFWMKQHSDNTWYAEP
;
A
#
# COMPACT_ATOMS: atom_id res chain seq x y z
N MET A 1 8.36 -14.19 -22.41
CA MET A 1 9.27 -13.15 -21.85
C MET A 1 8.71 -12.72 -20.50
N GLY A 2 9.35 -13.07 -19.38
CA GLY A 2 8.79 -12.93 -18.01
C GLY A 2 8.74 -11.50 -17.42
N GLY A 3 8.72 -10.48 -18.28
CA GLY A 3 8.62 -9.07 -17.88
C GLY A 3 9.80 -8.57 -17.01
N PRO A 4 9.70 -7.34 -16.47
CA PRO A 4 10.72 -6.72 -15.62
C PRO A 4 10.90 -7.41 -14.25
N TYR A 5 10.22 -8.54 -14.04
CA TYR A 5 10.20 -9.30 -12.80
C TYR A 5 10.84 -10.69 -12.93
N ALA A 6 11.34 -11.05 -14.12
CA ALA A 6 11.99 -12.34 -14.38
C ALA A 6 13.45 -12.40 -13.90
N ASP A 7 14.01 -11.30 -13.44
CA ASP A 7 15.38 -11.28 -12.93
C ASP A 7 15.49 -12.10 -11.63
N LEU A 8 16.41 -13.08 -11.63
CA LEU A 8 16.64 -14.00 -10.51
C LEU A 8 17.11 -13.29 -9.23
N GLY A 9 17.84 -12.19 -9.35
CA GLY A 9 18.24 -11.37 -8.20
C GLY A 9 17.02 -10.73 -7.54
N SER A 10 16.15 -10.12 -8.34
CA SER A 10 14.89 -9.52 -7.86
C SER A 10 13.94 -10.57 -7.28
N PHE A 11 13.95 -11.79 -7.83
CA PHE A 11 13.15 -12.91 -7.34
C PHE A 11 13.53 -13.29 -5.91
N LYS A 12 14.84 -13.39 -5.62
CA LYS A 12 15.34 -13.67 -4.26
C LYS A 12 14.80 -12.67 -3.24
N THR A 13 14.82 -11.37 -3.55
CA THR A 13 14.29 -10.35 -2.65
C THR A 13 12.81 -10.56 -2.38
N LYS A 14 12.02 -10.84 -3.44
CA LYS A 14 10.56 -11.02 -3.33
C LYS A 14 10.18 -12.25 -2.50
N VAL A 15 10.80 -13.40 -2.76
CA VAL A 15 10.48 -14.66 -2.07
C VAL A 15 10.91 -14.65 -0.60
N LEU A 16 11.89 -13.82 -0.24
CA LEU A 16 12.37 -13.66 1.13
C LEU A 16 11.66 -12.55 1.92
N THR A 17 10.71 -11.83 1.30
CA THR A 17 9.91 -10.84 2.03
C THR A 17 9.03 -11.52 3.07
N ARG A 18 8.73 -10.80 4.16
CA ARG A 18 7.91 -11.28 5.26
C ARG A 18 6.67 -10.40 5.39
N ALA A 19 5.59 -10.96 5.94
CA ALA A 19 4.50 -10.13 6.43
C ALA A 19 5.02 -9.25 7.58
N PHE A 20 4.46 -8.05 7.71
CA PHE A 20 4.65 -7.23 8.91
C PHE A 20 4.28 -8.04 10.17
N PRO A 21 4.90 -7.76 11.33
CA PRO A 21 4.67 -8.52 12.55
C PRO A 21 3.25 -8.40 13.10
N GLY A 22 2.55 -7.30 12.82
CA GLY A 22 1.14 -7.13 13.16
C GLY A 22 0.19 -7.65 12.08
N VAL A 23 -1.09 -7.81 12.46
CA VAL A 23 -2.16 -8.20 11.54
C VAL A 23 -2.82 -6.94 10.99
N PRO A 24 -2.69 -6.64 9.68
CA PRO A 24 -3.36 -5.50 9.07
C PRO A 24 -4.87 -5.59 9.31
N ALA A 25 -5.48 -4.48 9.73
CA ALA A 25 -6.93 -4.40 9.85
C ALA A 25 -7.57 -4.60 8.46
N LEU A 26 -8.68 -5.34 8.42
CA LEU A 26 -9.49 -5.43 7.22
C LEU A 26 -10.07 -4.04 6.91
N HIS A 27 -9.92 -3.57 5.69
CA HIS A 27 -10.54 -2.34 5.22
C HIS A 27 -11.48 -2.62 4.06
N ASN A 28 -12.48 -1.75 3.87
CA ASN A 28 -13.32 -1.81 2.68
C ASN A 28 -12.53 -1.24 1.49
N PRO A 29 -12.24 -2.03 0.45
CA PRO A 29 -11.46 -1.55 -0.68
C PRO A 29 -12.28 -0.69 -1.65
N ILE A 30 -13.60 -0.64 -1.54
CA ILE A 30 -14.47 0.07 -2.48
C ILE A 30 -14.56 1.55 -2.10
N LEU A 31 -14.19 2.43 -3.04
CA LEU A 31 -14.36 3.88 -2.93
C LEU A 31 -15.51 4.32 -3.83
N THR A 32 -16.50 4.98 -3.24
CA THR A 32 -17.73 5.42 -3.91
C THR A 32 -17.79 6.94 -4.01
N GLY A 33 -18.48 7.44 -5.03
CA GLY A 33 -18.82 8.85 -5.20
C GLY A 33 -17.60 9.75 -5.32
N LEU A 34 -17.52 10.75 -4.45
CA LEU A 34 -16.44 11.76 -4.45
C LEU A 34 -15.23 11.34 -3.61
N GLU A 35 -15.23 10.14 -3.03
CA GLU A 35 -14.07 9.65 -2.28
C GLU A 35 -12.90 9.34 -3.23
N THR A 36 -11.83 10.13 -3.12
CA THR A 36 -10.68 10.03 -4.02
C THR A 36 -9.34 9.87 -3.30
N LYS A 37 -9.28 10.07 -1.99
CA LYS A 37 -8.04 10.04 -1.21
C LYS A 37 -8.21 9.18 0.05
N PRO A 38 -8.29 7.84 -0.11
CA PRO A 38 -8.49 6.96 1.02
C PRO A 38 -7.30 7.06 1.98
N MET A 39 -7.63 7.01 3.26
CA MET A 39 -6.67 7.04 4.36
C MET A 39 -6.69 5.69 5.06
N ILE A 40 -5.50 5.19 5.42
CA ILE A 40 -5.38 3.98 6.23
C ILE A 40 -4.48 4.22 7.43
N ASN A 41 -4.88 3.70 8.59
CA ASN A 41 -4.04 3.68 9.78
C ASN A 41 -3.24 2.37 9.82
N ALA A 42 -1.92 2.49 9.73
CA ALA A 42 -0.99 1.37 9.66
C ALA A 42 -0.53 0.85 11.04
N ILE A 43 -1.10 1.34 12.15
CA ILE A 43 -0.74 0.86 13.49
C ILE A 43 -0.89 -0.66 13.64
N ALA A 44 -1.88 -1.24 12.94
CA ALA A 44 -2.16 -2.67 12.94
C ALA A 44 -1.03 -3.51 12.30
N LEU A 45 -0.10 -2.89 11.56
CA LEU A 45 1.11 -3.57 11.06
C LEU A 45 2.14 -3.86 12.16
N GLY A 46 1.85 -3.52 13.43
CA GLY A 46 2.78 -3.71 14.54
C GLY A 46 3.91 -2.68 14.57
N LEU A 47 3.67 -1.52 13.97
CA LEU A 47 4.64 -0.43 13.87
C LEU A 47 4.44 0.56 15.01
N LEU A 48 5.54 0.93 15.67
CA LEU A 48 5.52 1.94 16.74
C LEU A 48 5.50 3.37 16.19
N ASN A 49 6.08 3.60 15.02
CA ASN A 49 6.13 4.89 14.33
C ASN A 49 6.43 4.70 12.85
N ALA A 50 6.34 5.79 12.06
CA ALA A 50 6.56 5.77 10.62
C ALA A 50 8.04 5.62 10.18
N ARG A 51 9.01 5.56 11.12
CA ARG A 51 10.43 5.58 10.78
C ARG A 51 10.81 4.35 9.95
N GLY A 52 11.39 4.59 8.78
CA GLY A 52 11.80 3.54 7.85
C GLY A 52 10.65 2.86 7.11
N LEU A 53 9.40 3.28 7.32
CA LEU A 53 8.26 2.84 6.53
C LEU A 53 8.24 3.59 5.21
N ASN A 54 8.36 2.85 4.11
CA ASN A 54 8.30 3.39 2.76
C ASN A 54 7.00 2.95 2.11
N CYS A 55 6.15 3.89 1.70
CA CYS A 55 4.89 3.60 1.03
C CYS A 55 4.85 4.23 -0.36
N PHE A 56 4.26 3.53 -1.32
CA PHE A 56 4.13 3.97 -2.71
C PHE A 56 2.72 3.72 -3.21
N GLY A 57 2.12 4.75 -3.82
CA GLY A 57 0.83 4.68 -4.49
C GLY A 57 0.96 4.82 -6.01
N PRO A 58 -0.18 4.94 -6.74
CA PRO A 58 -0.17 5.12 -8.18
C PRO A 58 0.59 6.37 -8.64
N ASN A 59 0.62 7.40 -7.80
CA ASN A 59 1.24 8.69 -8.07
C ASN A 59 2.66 8.81 -7.47
N GLY A 60 3.30 7.69 -7.11
CA GLY A 60 4.64 7.66 -6.55
C GLY A 60 4.70 7.55 -5.03
N ALA A 61 5.75 8.11 -4.44
CA ALA A 61 6.02 7.99 -3.01
C ALA A 61 4.92 8.64 -2.15
N ILE A 62 4.58 7.98 -1.05
CA ILE A 62 3.68 8.44 -0.01
C ILE A 62 4.51 8.65 1.25
N THR A 63 4.42 9.83 1.85
CA THR A 63 5.05 10.14 3.14
C THR A 63 4.11 9.72 4.27
N PRO A 64 4.40 8.63 5.03
CA PRO A 64 3.55 8.24 6.14
C PRO A 64 3.73 9.21 7.30
N GLU A 65 2.63 9.60 7.95
CA GLU A 65 2.65 10.56 9.05
C GLU A 65 2.42 9.84 10.38
N SER A 66 3.27 10.08 11.37
CA SER A 66 3.00 9.63 12.74
C SER A 66 2.07 10.63 13.44
N LYS A 67 0.91 10.17 13.90
CA LYS A 67 -0.09 10.92 14.68
C LYS A 67 -0.23 10.28 16.06
N HIS A 68 -0.90 10.96 16.98
CA HIS A 68 -1.17 10.43 18.34
C HIS A 68 -1.86 9.06 18.34
N SER A 69 -2.71 8.79 17.35
CA SER A 69 -3.52 7.57 17.23
C SER A 69 -2.95 6.52 16.27
N GLY A 70 -1.74 6.71 15.74
CA GLY A 70 -1.08 5.72 14.86
C GLY A 70 -0.35 6.34 13.68
N ILE A 71 -0.22 5.57 12.61
CA ILE A 71 0.53 5.98 11.41
C ILE A 71 -0.46 6.13 10.26
N LEU A 72 -0.59 7.34 9.75
CA LEU A 72 -1.49 7.65 8.65
C LEU A 72 -0.76 7.49 7.31
N ILE A 73 -1.38 6.75 6.38
CA ILE A 73 -0.93 6.64 5.00
C ILE A 73 -2.04 7.17 4.10
N GLN A 74 -1.69 8.15 3.26
CA GLN A 74 -2.60 8.74 2.27
C GLN A 74 -1.81 9.18 1.03
N ALA A 75 -2.35 8.92 -0.17
CA ALA A 75 -1.72 9.40 -1.39
C ALA A 75 -1.71 10.94 -1.47
N SER A 76 -0.62 11.49 -2.01
CA SER A 76 -0.46 12.93 -2.25
C SER A 76 -1.49 13.48 -3.26
N ALA A 77 -1.80 12.70 -4.28
CA ALA A 77 -2.77 13.03 -5.33
C ALA A 77 -4.02 12.12 -5.28
N PRO A 78 -5.19 12.63 -5.70
CA PRO A 78 -6.41 11.84 -5.83
C PRO A 78 -6.23 10.58 -6.68
N LEU A 79 -6.88 9.50 -6.28
CA LEU A 79 -6.97 8.27 -7.06
C LEU A 79 -7.98 8.47 -8.20
N PRO A 80 -7.64 8.08 -9.45
CA PRO A 80 -8.60 8.01 -10.54
C PRO A 80 -9.56 6.83 -10.36
N ALA A 81 -10.68 6.83 -11.09
CA ALA A 81 -11.52 5.63 -11.17
C ALA A 81 -10.67 4.46 -11.71
N GLY A 82 -10.80 3.28 -11.12
CA GLY A 82 -9.90 2.17 -11.40
C GLY A 82 -9.44 1.41 -10.18
N ARG A 83 -8.39 0.60 -10.39
CA ARG A 83 -7.69 -0.13 -9.34
C ARG A 83 -6.47 0.67 -8.89
N ALA A 84 -6.30 0.80 -7.59
CA ALA A 84 -5.13 1.42 -7.00
C ALA A 84 -4.57 0.55 -5.88
N ARG A 85 -3.29 0.73 -5.59
CA ARG A 85 -2.62 0.00 -4.51
C ARG A 85 -1.67 0.93 -3.79
N TYR A 86 -1.65 0.84 -2.47
CA TYR A 86 -0.58 1.38 -1.64
C TYR A 86 0.30 0.22 -1.20
N ASN A 87 1.53 0.19 -1.69
CA ASN A 87 2.52 -0.80 -1.27
C ASN A 87 3.41 -0.17 -0.20
N CYS A 88 3.45 -0.80 0.96
CA CYS A 88 4.28 -0.36 2.07
C CYS A 88 5.32 -1.43 2.41
N THR A 89 6.54 -0.97 2.62
CA THR A 89 7.69 -1.81 2.93
C THR A 89 8.52 -1.20 4.04
N GLN A 90 9.17 -2.06 4.82
CA GLN A 90 10.16 -1.66 5.82
C GLN A 90 11.28 -2.70 5.84
N MET A 91 12.50 -2.29 6.15
CA MET A 91 13.57 -3.24 6.40
C MET A 91 13.22 -4.11 7.61
N SER A 92 13.38 -5.43 7.49
CA SER A 92 13.13 -6.32 8.61
C SER A 92 14.27 -6.29 9.63
N ASP A 93 14.10 -7.02 10.72
CA ASP A 93 15.14 -7.32 11.71
C ASP A 93 16.30 -8.15 11.11
N GLN A 94 16.07 -8.84 9.99
CA GLN A 94 17.08 -9.60 9.29
C GLN A 94 17.69 -8.82 8.11
N PRO A 95 19.03 -8.76 8.00
CA PRO A 95 19.70 -8.11 6.87
C PRO A 95 19.24 -8.67 5.52
N GLY A 96 18.96 -7.77 4.58
CA GLY A 96 18.55 -8.13 3.21
C GLY A 96 17.12 -8.66 3.09
N ARG A 97 16.30 -8.58 4.15
CA ARG A 97 14.87 -8.93 4.11
C ARG A 97 14.00 -7.73 4.43
N PHE A 98 12.78 -7.75 3.90
CA PHE A 98 11.83 -6.65 4.02
C PHE A 98 10.47 -7.17 4.49
N TYR A 99 9.83 -6.39 5.33
CA TYR A 99 8.40 -6.47 5.54
C TYR A 99 7.66 -5.85 4.37
N TRP A 100 6.54 -6.44 3.98
CA TRP A 100 5.71 -5.97 2.89
C TRP A 100 4.22 -6.09 3.23
N HIS A 101 3.46 -5.05 2.89
CA HIS A 101 1.99 -5.12 2.86
C HIS A 101 1.43 -4.22 1.76
N SER A 102 0.33 -4.66 1.15
CA SER A 102 -0.34 -3.95 0.06
C SER A 102 -1.80 -3.68 0.42
N TYR A 103 -2.17 -2.41 0.54
CA TYR A 103 -3.57 -1.99 0.61
C TYR A 103 -4.12 -1.81 -0.79
N PHE A 104 -5.28 -2.39 -1.06
CA PHE A 104 -5.93 -2.35 -2.36
C PHE A 104 -7.19 -1.48 -2.34
N TRP A 105 -7.41 -0.76 -3.44
CA TRP A 105 -8.57 0.10 -3.63
C TRP A 105 -9.19 -0.11 -5.00
N MET A 106 -10.52 -0.10 -5.06
CA MET A 106 -11.32 -0.06 -6.27
C MET A 106 -12.19 1.18 -6.22
N LYS A 107 -11.86 2.16 -7.05
CA LYS A 107 -12.60 3.40 -7.13
C LYS A 107 -13.59 3.36 -8.29
N GLN A 108 -14.86 3.56 -7.99
CA GLN A 108 -15.91 3.76 -8.99
C GLN A 108 -15.78 5.11 -9.69
N HIS A 109 -16.52 5.30 -10.77
CA HIS A 109 -16.78 6.63 -11.28
C HIS A 109 -17.51 7.49 -10.23
N SER A 110 -17.51 8.81 -10.42
CA SER A 110 -18.18 9.73 -9.50
C SER A 110 -19.68 9.53 -9.41
N ASP A 111 -20.28 8.86 -10.41
CA ASP A 111 -21.68 8.45 -10.46
C ASP A 111 -21.95 7.06 -9.85
N ASN A 112 -20.95 6.47 -9.18
CA ASN A 112 -20.98 5.11 -8.61
C ASN A 112 -21.10 3.96 -9.63
N THR A 113 -20.84 4.22 -10.91
CA THR A 113 -20.75 3.15 -11.90
C THR A 113 -19.36 2.53 -11.94
N TRP A 114 -19.29 1.29 -12.42
CA TRP A 114 -18.04 0.57 -12.61
C TRP A 114 -17.48 0.83 -14.02
N TYR A 115 -16.17 0.99 -14.11
CA TYR A 115 -15.45 1.01 -15.38
C TYR A 115 -15.46 -0.38 -16.01
N ALA A 116 -15.47 -0.45 -17.34
CA ALA A 116 -15.36 -1.73 -18.05
C ALA A 116 -13.99 -2.37 -17.81
N GLU A 117 -13.95 -3.70 -17.68
CA GLU A 117 -12.68 -4.43 -17.72
C GLU A 117 -12.13 -4.41 -19.16
N PRO A 118 -10.84 -4.06 -19.35
CA PRO A 118 -10.19 -4.08 -20.66
C PRO A 118 -9.96 -5.49 -21.20
#